data_AF-A0A813Z9M1-F1
#
_entry.id   AF-A0A813Z9M1-F1
#
_cell.length_a   1.000
_cell.length_b   1.000
_cell.length_c   1.000
_cell.angle_alpha   90.00
_cell.angle_beta   90.00
_cell.angle_gamma   90.00
#
_symmetry.space_group_name_H-M   'P 1'
#
loop_
_entity.id
_entity.type
_entity.pdbx_description
1 polymer ?
#
loop_
_entity_poly.entity_id
_entity_poly.type
_entity_poly.pdbx_seq_one_letter_code
_entity_poly.pdbx_strand_id
1 'polypeptide(L)'
;MLQANFLTDCPPDSIEWCPVRQDIFACGTYLYNPETTTRAGSIYLFQYNSTTKTIDTIQHQTTDGILDLKWIQCSSDSTFLSTVTALGQLSLYSLNDLTKPIICENVTNDQTIALAQSWLHLTNNYVVVSDHHGYLTICELDNTNGLRFNLFPYEPISPIWMIFYIILTFYFFTICNQKLTGKNKNKKIQWLHQNTLLSFIHACICSALILIGIICAPGIFQDPLSHSNHFNYAILAFSTGYFIYDFVDCLQNSTDSVFPILIHHLIVISFLSHVLYYTRNIGYAIYGLSIEVNSIFLHARRVIRWYPPIFKSAYHNHLLKIFIDIGNYLTFILFRFGIVYVGLRALYIQGERVHPVIKAYTVTIVSSMGFLNVILLYRLLKSQFKKKSKNKREKQSEDKILMTDNHILLPS
;
A
#
# COMPACT_ATOMS: atom_id res chain seq x y z
N MET A 1 27.54 -46.76 33.10
CA MET A 1 26.48 -45.87 32.60
C MET A 1 27.19 -44.67 31.96
N LEU A 2 27.04 -44.50 30.64
CA LEU A 2 27.81 -43.56 29.79
C LEU A 2 27.16 -42.16 29.78
N GLN A 3 27.02 -41.52 30.94
CA GLN A 3 26.30 -40.25 31.04
C GLN A 3 27.24 -39.12 31.50
N ALA A 4 27.32 -38.06 30.70
CA ALA A 4 27.95 -36.80 31.05
C ALA A 4 26.85 -35.76 31.27
N ASN A 5 26.93 -34.98 32.34
CA ASN A 5 25.93 -33.98 32.69
C ASN A 5 26.61 -32.64 32.95
N PHE A 6 25.94 -31.55 32.55
CA PHE A 6 26.33 -30.18 32.83
C PHE A 6 25.07 -29.40 33.22
N LEU A 7 25.17 -28.51 34.20
CA LEU A 7 24.07 -27.65 34.63
C LEU A 7 24.30 -26.24 34.07
N THR A 8 23.43 -25.80 33.16
CA THR A 8 23.44 -24.45 32.58
C THR A 8 22.71 -23.44 33.47
N ASP A 9 22.99 -22.15 33.27
CA ASP A 9 22.38 -21.07 34.06
C ASP A 9 20.88 -20.89 33.76
N CYS A 10 20.48 -21.21 32.53
CA CYS A 10 19.10 -21.22 32.06
C CYS A 10 18.78 -22.56 31.39
N PRO A 11 17.49 -22.96 31.28
CA PRO A 11 17.10 -24.17 30.57
C PRO A 11 17.63 -24.17 29.12
N PRO A 12 18.29 -25.26 28.67
CA PRO A 12 18.73 -25.41 27.29
C PRO A 12 17.52 -25.72 26.40
N ASP A 13 17.40 -24.99 25.29
CA ASP A 13 16.25 -25.12 24.36
C ASP A 13 16.72 -25.57 22.95
N SER A 14 17.90 -25.09 22.52
CA SER A 14 18.47 -25.44 21.23
C SER A 14 19.87 -26.02 21.40
N ILE A 15 20.16 -27.15 20.75
CA ILE A 15 21.48 -27.80 20.79
C ILE A 15 21.88 -28.31 19.40
N GLU A 16 23.15 -28.17 19.02
CA GLU A 16 23.64 -28.68 17.73
C GLU A 16 25.13 -28.99 17.75
N TRP A 17 25.49 -30.19 17.26
CA TRP A 17 26.88 -30.62 17.07
C TRP A 17 27.56 -29.82 15.96
N CYS A 18 28.81 -29.41 16.20
CA CYS A 18 29.58 -28.70 15.20
C CYS A 18 29.95 -29.65 14.04
N PRO A 19 29.63 -29.30 12.78
CA PRO A 19 29.88 -30.18 11.64
C PRO A 19 31.37 -30.37 11.34
N VAL A 20 32.21 -29.38 11.66
CA VAL A 20 33.66 -29.41 11.41
C VAL A 20 34.42 -30.04 12.58
N ARG A 21 34.00 -29.77 13.82
CA ARG A 21 34.61 -30.29 15.04
C ARG A 21 33.63 -31.17 15.80
N GLN A 22 33.67 -32.46 15.53
CA GLN A 22 32.70 -33.44 16.06
C GLN A 22 32.77 -33.62 17.59
N ASP A 23 33.81 -33.12 18.24
CA ASP A 23 33.96 -33.09 19.70
C ASP A 23 33.25 -31.87 20.35
N ILE A 24 32.74 -30.94 19.55
CA ILE A 24 32.13 -29.70 20.01
C ILE A 24 30.64 -29.65 19.69
N PHE A 25 29.85 -29.08 20.59
CA PHE A 25 28.46 -28.72 20.33
C PHE A 25 28.13 -27.34 20.91
N ALA A 26 27.21 -26.63 20.25
CA ALA A 26 26.65 -25.39 20.73
C ALA A 26 25.35 -25.65 21.50
N CYS A 27 25.07 -24.80 22.48
CA CYS A 27 23.84 -24.84 23.26
C CYS A 27 23.31 -23.41 23.48
N GLY A 28 22.07 -23.18 23.08
CA GLY A 28 21.31 -21.97 23.32
C GLY A 28 20.36 -22.20 24.48
N THR A 29 20.31 -21.23 25.40
CA THR A 29 19.43 -21.27 26.55
C THR A 29 18.39 -20.15 26.50
N TYR A 30 17.25 -20.41 27.13
CA TYR A 30 16.11 -19.51 27.14
C TYR A 30 15.39 -19.58 28.49
N LEU A 31 15.12 -18.40 29.08
CA LEU A 31 14.29 -18.27 30.27
C LEU A 31 13.40 -17.02 30.16
N TYR A 32 12.09 -17.24 30.29
CA TYR A 32 11.11 -16.15 30.36
C TYR A 32 10.85 -15.76 31.82
N ASN A 33 11.05 -14.49 32.14
CA ASN A 33 10.67 -13.93 33.42
C ASN A 33 9.31 -13.19 33.29
N PRO A 34 8.23 -13.68 33.93
CA PRO A 34 6.91 -13.07 33.82
C PRO A 34 6.78 -11.72 34.56
N GLU A 35 7.65 -11.44 35.55
CA GLU A 35 7.58 -10.21 36.35
C GLU A 35 8.18 -9.01 35.60
N THR A 36 9.33 -9.23 34.97
CA THR A 36 10.05 -8.21 34.18
C THR A 36 9.69 -8.23 32.71
N THR A 37 8.95 -9.25 32.26
CA THR A 37 8.66 -9.54 30.83
C THR A 37 9.91 -9.70 29.97
N THR A 38 11.06 -9.98 30.59
CA THR A 38 12.34 -10.15 29.90
C THR A 38 12.57 -11.62 29.54
N ARG A 39 13.32 -11.84 28.46
CA ARG A 39 13.71 -13.17 27.98
C ARG A 39 15.22 -13.26 28.00
N ALA A 40 15.77 -13.85 29.05
CA ALA A 40 17.20 -14.03 29.20
C ALA A 40 17.65 -15.30 28.49
N GLY A 41 18.89 -15.31 28.01
CA GLY A 41 19.50 -16.46 27.39
C GLY A 41 21.01 -16.41 27.48
N SER A 42 21.64 -17.45 26.96
CA SER A 42 23.08 -17.57 26.85
C SER A 42 23.42 -18.58 25.78
N ILE A 43 24.57 -18.35 25.13
CA ILE A 43 25.18 -19.25 24.16
C ILE A 43 26.36 -19.92 24.86
N TYR A 44 26.36 -21.25 24.87
CA TYR A 44 27.47 -22.07 25.32
C TYR A 44 28.10 -22.81 24.16
N LEU A 45 29.43 -22.91 24.19
CA LEU A 45 30.20 -23.82 23.37
C LEU A 45 30.82 -24.87 24.28
N PHE A 46 30.43 -26.12 24.10
CA PHE A 46 30.90 -27.23 24.91
C PHE A 46 31.81 -28.15 24.11
N GLN A 47 32.78 -28.75 24.80
CA GLN A 47 33.58 -29.86 24.31
C GLN A 47 33.19 -31.13 25.05
N TYR A 48 32.89 -32.19 24.31
CA TYR A 48 32.70 -33.51 24.88
C TYR A 48 34.02 -34.29 24.85
N ASN A 49 34.56 -34.57 26.03
CA ASN A 49 35.73 -35.40 26.15
C ASN A 49 35.32 -36.88 26.19
N SER A 50 35.57 -37.58 25.09
CA SER A 50 35.18 -38.99 24.95
C SER A 50 35.95 -39.94 25.87
N THR A 51 37.11 -39.54 26.40
CA THR A 51 37.93 -40.33 27.31
C THR A 51 37.48 -40.19 28.76
N THR A 52 37.35 -38.95 29.24
CA THR A 52 36.93 -38.64 30.62
C THR A 52 35.40 -38.69 30.80
N LYS A 53 34.65 -38.70 29.68
CA LYS A 53 33.18 -38.62 29.65
C LYS A 53 32.66 -37.37 30.36
N THR A 54 33.35 -36.25 30.18
CA THR A 54 32.98 -34.93 30.72
C THR A 54 32.55 -33.98 29.62
N ILE A 55 31.76 -32.97 30.00
CA ILE A 55 31.38 -31.84 29.15
C ILE A 55 32.10 -30.62 29.72
N ASP A 56 33.03 -30.08 28.95
CA ASP A 56 33.85 -28.93 29.34
C ASP A 56 33.36 -27.68 28.61
N THR A 57 33.26 -26.55 29.32
CA THR A 57 32.85 -25.28 28.70
C THR A 57 34.06 -24.63 28.02
N ILE A 58 33.98 -24.41 26.71
CA ILE A 58 35.01 -23.71 25.94
C ILE A 58 34.75 -22.20 25.98
N GLN A 59 33.51 -21.79 25.68
CA GLN A 59 33.07 -20.41 25.64
C GLN A 59 31.65 -20.28 26.18
N HIS A 60 31.37 -19.14 26.80
CA HIS A 60 30.06 -18.79 27.32
C HIS A 60 29.83 -17.29 27.12
N GLN A 61 28.68 -16.94 26.53
CA GLN A 61 28.26 -15.56 26.31
C GLN A 61 26.79 -15.39 26.72
N THR A 62 26.51 -14.42 27.58
CA THR A 62 25.13 -14.05 27.93
C THR A 62 24.50 -13.23 26.81
N THR A 63 23.26 -13.54 26.47
CA THR A 63 22.49 -12.93 25.36
C THR A 63 21.02 -12.78 25.74
N ASP A 64 20.21 -12.25 24.83
CA ASP A 64 18.77 -12.48 24.87
C ASP A 64 18.46 -13.97 24.66
N GLY A 65 17.27 -14.39 25.09
CA GLY A 65 16.79 -15.76 25.00
C GLY A 65 16.99 -16.35 23.59
N ILE A 66 17.76 -17.43 23.47
CA ILE A 66 18.07 -18.10 22.20
C ILE A 66 17.00 -19.17 21.95
N LEU A 67 16.33 -19.10 20.81
CA LEU A 67 15.21 -19.99 20.48
C LEU A 67 15.56 -21.02 19.41
N ASP A 68 16.50 -20.69 18.52
CA ASP A 68 17.08 -21.66 17.61
C ASP A 68 18.51 -21.28 17.25
N LEU A 69 19.35 -22.29 17.02
CA LEU A 69 20.74 -22.12 16.58
C LEU A 69 21.08 -23.10 15.45
N LYS A 70 21.88 -22.63 14.50
CA LYS A 70 22.31 -23.39 13.32
C LYS A 70 23.75 -23.13 12.96
N TRP A 71 24.53 -24.19 12.74
CA TRP A 71 25.85 -24.06 12.13
C TRP A 71 25.73 -23.73 10.64
N ILE A 72 26.53 -22.76 10.19
CA ILE A 72 26.67 -22.43 8.78
C ILE A 72 28.13 -22.61 8.37
N GLN A 73 28.34 -23.27 7.22
CA GLN A 73 29.65 -23.41 6.63
C GLN A 73 29.69 -22.60 5.33
N CYS A 74 30.40 -21.48 5.34
CA CYS A 74 30.52 -20.60 4.17
C CYS A 74 31.70 -21.03 3.28
N SER A 75 32.76 -21.59 3.87
CA SER A 75 33.90 -22.18 3.16
C SER A 75 34.51 -23.32 3.99
N SER A 76 35.51 -24.03 3.45
CA SER A 76 36.21 -25.10 4.19
C SER A 76 36.76 -24.63 5.55
N ASP A 77 37.16 -23.35 5.64
CA ASP A 77 37.85 -22.80 6.81
C ASP A 77 36.99 -21.80 7.61
N SER A 78 35.78 -21.46 7.13
CA SER A 78 34.87 -20.52 7.81
C SER A 78 33.57 -21.19 8.22
N THR A 79 33.49 -21.50 9.51
CA THR A 79 32.29 -22.02 10.18
C THR A 79 31.77 -20.96 11.14
N PHE A 80 30.50 -20.62 11.01
CA PHE A 80 29.83 -19.66 11.87
C PHE A 80 28.65 -20.31 12.58
N LEU A 81 28.33 -19.79 13.75
CA LEU A 81 27.15 -20.17 14.51
C LEU A 81 26.08 -19.09 14.30
N SER A 82 24.98 -19.46 13.65
CA SER A 82 23.80 -18.61 13.52
C SER A 82 22.86 -18.83 14.70
N THR A 83 22.29 -17.76 15.22
CA THR A 83 21.33 -17.79 16.33
C THR A 83 20.16 -16.86 16.02
N VAL A 84 18.97 -17.25 16.46
CA VAL A 84 17.80 -16.37 16.50
C VAL A 84 17.34 -16.15 17.93
N THR A 85 17.10 -14.89 18.28
CA THR A 85 16.79 -14.48 19.65
C THR A 85 15.32 -14.14 19.84
N ALA A 86 14.92 -14.05 21.10
CA ALA A 86 13.57 -13.67 21.48
C ALA A 86 13.24 -12.17 21.29
N LEU A 87 14.22 -11.37 20.87
CA LEU A 87 14.05 -10.01 20.36
C LEU A 87 13.84 -9.97 18.83
N GLY A 88 13.89 -11.12 18.16
CA GLY A 88 13.73 -11.16 16.71
C GLY A 88 15.01 -10.86 15.94
N GLN A 89 16.17 -11.00 16.59
CA GLN A 89 17.47 -10.78 15.98
C GLN A 89 18.06 -12.07 15.45
N LEU A 90 18.65 -12.00 14.26
CA LEU A 90 19.55 -13.03 13.76
C LEU A 90 20.98 -12.57 13.97
N SER A 91 21.77 -13.39 14.67
CA SER A 91 23.17 -13.12 14.95
C SER A 91 24.08 -14.24 14.43
N LEU A 92 25.17 -13.87 13.77
CA LEU A 92 26.23 -14.79 13.32
C LEU A 92 27.49 -14.61 14.17
N TYR A 93 27.98 -15.68 14.76
CA TYR A 93 29.20 -15.71 15.56
C TYR A 93 30.30 -16.53 14.89
N SER A 94 31.56 -16.15 15.09
CA SER A 94 32.68 -17.00 14.69
C SER A 94 32.83 -18.15 15.67
N LEU A 95 33.18 -19.36 15.19
CA LEU A 95 33.53 -20.47 16.07
C LEU A 95 34.64 -20.11 17.08
N ASN A 96 35.56 -19.22 16.68
CA ASN A 96 36.72 -18.83 17.50
C ASN A 96 36.38 -17.78 18.55
N ASP A 97 35.30 -17.02 18.37
CA ASP A 97 34.92 -15.92 19.26
C ASP A 97 33.40 -15.72 19.27
N LEU A 98 32.77 -16.17 20.35
CA LEU A 98 31.35 -15.97 20.65
C LEU A 98 31.07 -14.68 21.43
N THR A 99 32.09 -13.92 21.85
CA THR A 99 31.88 -12.73 22.68
C THR A 99 31.21 -11.59 21.91
N LYS A 100 31.41 -11.57 20.59
CA LYS A 100 30.85 -10.56 19.70
C LYS A 100 30.33 -11.18 18.41
N PRO A 101 29.07 -10.90 18.02
CA PRO A 101 28.57 -11.31 16.73
C PRO A 101 29.25 -10.51 15.60
N ILE A 102 29.54 -11.21 14.50
CA ILE A 102 30.00 -10.61 13.24
C ILE A 102 28.85 -9.86 12.59
N ILE A 103 27.65 -10.44 12.62
CA ILE A 103 26.41 -9.87 12.12
C ILE A 103 25.38 -9.94 13.24
N CYS A 104 24.65 -8.86 13.48
CA CYS A 104 23.47 -8.85 14.33
C CYS A 104 22.44 -7.91 13.69
N GLU A 105 21.37 -8.48 13.15
CA GLU A 105 20.33 -7.74 12.44
C GLU A 105 18.95 -8.16 12.93
N ASN A 106 18.02 -7.21 12.99
CA ASN A 106 16.62 -7.49 13.30
C ASN A 106 15.96 -8.16 12.08
N VAL A 107 15.60 -9.44 12.18
CA VAL A 107 14.93 -10.21 11.12
C VAL A 107 13.41 -10.22 11.24
N THR A 108 12.91 -9.75 12.37
CA THR A 108 11.50 -9.48 12.60
C THR A 108 11.32 -8.05 13.11
N ASN A 109 10.08 -7.56 13.14
CA ASN A 109 9.78 -6.23 13.67
C ASN A 109 10.03 -6.13 15.17
N ASP A 110 10.16 -4.90 15.68
CA ASP A 110 10.31 -4.64 17.11
C ASP A 110 9.21 -5.39 17.91
N GLN A 111 9.63 -6.08 18.98
CA GLN A 111 8.80 -6.95 19.83
C GLN A 111 8.39 -8.29 19.24
N THR A 112 8.80 -8.61 18.01
CA THR A 112 8.51 -9.91 17.41
C THR A 112 9.60 -10.93 17.74
N ILE A 113 9.18 -12.13 18.12
CA ILE A 113 10.05 -13.26 18.44
C ILE A 113 10.36 -14.05 17.17
N ALA A 114 11.64 -14.31 16.91
CA ALA A 114 12.09 -15.27 15.91
C ALA A 114 12.18 -16.67 16.53
N LEU A 115 11.47 -17.64 15.96
CA LEU A 115 11.27 -18.96 16.57
C LEU A 115 12.19 -20.04 16.01
N ALA A 116 12.35 -20.11 14.69
CA ALA A 116 13.18 -21.12 14.06
C ALA A 116 13.88 -20.54 12.83
N GLN A 117 14.99 -21.14 12.44
CA GLN A 117 15.75 -20.76 11.25
C GLN A 117 16.18 -21.98 10.43
N SER A 118 16.34 -21.80 9.13
CA SER A 118 16.95 -22.79 8.25
C SER A 118 17.75 -22.12 7.15
N TRP A 119 18.87 -22.74 6.77
CA TRP A 119 19.79 -22.20 5.78
C TRP A 119 19.67 -22.94 4.45
N LEU A 120 19.77 -22.19 3.36
CA LEU A 120 19.80 -22.66 1.97
C LEU A 120 21.11 -22.19 1.33
N HIS A 121 21.92 -23.16 0.90
CA HIS A 121 23.22 -22.92 0.28
C HIS A 121 23.09 -23.06 -1.24
N LEU A 122 23.19 -21.93 -1.96
CA LEU A 122 23.22 -21.87 -3.43
C LEU A 122 24.49 -21.11 -3.87
N THR A 123 24.38 -20.23 -4.86
CA THR A 123 25.45 -19.26 -5.20
C THR A 123 25.66 -18.26 -4.07
N ASN A 124 24.57 -17.85 -3.40
CA ASN A 124 24.56 -17.06 -2.19
C ASN A 124 23.92 -17.89 -1.06
N ASN A 125 24.21 -17.53 0.20
CA ASN A 125 23.62 -18.19 1.36
C ASN A 125 22.32 -17.46 1.74
N TYR A 126 21.22 -18.20 1.85
CA TYR A 126 19.93 -17.65 2.28
C TYR A 126 19.53 -18.27 3.61
N VAL A 127 18.89 -17.49 4.46
CA VAL A 127 18.28 -17.95 5.71
C VAL A 127 16.79 -17.65 5.69
N VAL A 128 15.98 -18.65 6.03
CA VAL A 128 14.56 -18.46 6.32
C VAL A 128 14.37 -18.47 7.83
N VAL A 129 13.63 -17.51 8.35
CA VAL A 129 13.31 -17.36 9.78
C VAL A 129 11.79 -17.33 9.95
N SER A 130 11.28 -18.11 10.90
CA SER A 130 9.86 -18.07 11.29
C SER A 130 9.64 -17.19 12.51
N ASP A 131 8.46 -16.58 12.62
CA ASP A 131 8.06 -15.79 13.78
C ASP A 131 6.80 -16.33 14.48
N HIS A 132 6.54 -15.84 15.69
CA HIS A 132 5.37 -16.22 16.49
C HIS A 132 4.02 -15.71 15.97
N HIS A 133 4.00 -14.82 14.97
CA HIS A 133 2.78 -14.42 14.26
C HIS A 133 2.48 -15.33 13.05
N GLY A 134 3.37 -16.29 12.75
CA GLY A 134 3.24 -17.23 11.64
C GLY A 134 3.82 -16.73 10.32
N TYR A 135 4.68 -15.71 10.35
CA TYR A 135 5.40 -15.25 9.16
C TYR A 135 6.69 -16.00 8.93
N LEU A 136 7.09 -16.03 7.65
CA LEU A 136 8.39 -16.50 7.19
C LEU A 136 9.12 -15.33 6.53
N THR A 137 10.32 -15.03 7.00
CA THR A 137 11.21 -14.00 6.45
C THR A 137 12.40 -14.68 5.80
N ILE A 138 12.70 -14.36 4.53
CA ILE A 138 13.90 -14.84 3.85
C ILE A 138 14.92 -13.70 3.76
N CYS A 139 16.12 -13.95 4.25
CA CYS A 139 17.26 -13.05 4.16
C CYS A 139 18.37 -13.69 3.34
N GLU A 140 19.05 -12.88 2.55
CA GLU A 140 20.25 -13.26 1.80
C GLU A 140 21.47 -12.74 2.54
N LEU A 141 22.47 -13.59 2.75
CA LEU A 141 23.75 -13.20 3.32
C LEU A 141 24.62 -12.61 2.21
N ASP A 142 24.90 -11.31 2.30
CA ASP A 142 25.77 -10.58 1.37
C ASP A 142 27.24 -10.98 1.56
N ASN A 143 28.02 -10.85 0.48
CA ASN A 143 29.47 -11.10 0.46
C ASN A 143 30.26 -10.13 1.36
N THR A 144 29.62 -9.07 1.86
CA THR A 144 30.16 -8.09 2.81
C THR A 144 29.83 -8.41 4.26
N ASN A 145 29.30 -9.62 4.55
CA ASN A 145 28.81 -10.03 5.87
C ASN A 145 27.67 -9.13 6.38
N GLY A 146 26.71 -8.78 5.52
CA GLY A 146 25.45 -8.13 5.91
C GLY A 146 24.25 -8.97 5.49
N LEU A 147 23.13 -8.90 6.22
CA LEU A 147 21.88 -9.57 5.80
C LEU A 147 21.08 -8.63 4.90
N ARG A 148 20.85 -9.04 3.66
CA ARG A 148 19.93 -8.39 2.72
C ARG A 148 18.55 -9.00 2.86
N PHE A 149 17.57 -8.18 3.17
CA PHE A 149 16.19 -8.61 3.22
C PHE A 149 15.62 -8.71 1.81
N ASN A 150 15.41 -9.92 1.31
CA ASN A 150 14.51 -10.13 0.17
C ASN A 150 13.06 -10.11 0.68
N LEU A 151 12.66 -8.96 1.24
CA LEU A 151 11.33 -8.71 1.79
C LEU A 151 10.23 -8.80 0.73
N PHE A 152 10.58 -8.87 -0.56
CA PHE A 152 9.61 -8.79 -1.64
C PHE A 152 10.01 -9.65 -2.84
N PRO A 153 9.16 -10.57 -3.29
CA PRO A 153 9.48 -11.52 -4.36
C PRO A 153 9.50 -10.91 -5.78
N TYR A 154 9.32 -9.59 -5.91
CA TYR A 154 9.24 -8.91 -7.19
C TYR A 154 10.39 -7.92 -7.39
N GLU A 155 11.06 -8.04 -8.54
CA GLU A 155 12.11 -7.11 -8.96
C GLU A 155 11.56 -5.69 -9.13
N PRO A 156 12.28 -4.66 -8.65
CA PRO A 156 11.85 -3.29 -8.80
C PRO A 156 11.89 -2.88 -10.28
N ILE A 157 10.79 -2.30 -10.76
CA ILE A 157 10.72 -1.68 -12.09
C ILE A 157 11.61 -0.43 -12.11
N SER A 158 12.46 -0.31 -13.13
CA SER A 158 13.35 0.85 -13.29
C SER A 158 12.59 2.18 -13.29
N PRO A 159 13.02 3.19 -12.50
CA PRO A 159 12.41 4.53 -12.47
C PRO A 159 12.39 5.26 -13.82
N ILE A 160 13.19 4.82 -14.80
CA ILE A 160 13.17 5.37 -16.17
C ILE A 160 11.77 5.21 -16.79
N TRP A 161 11.08 4.10 -16.50
CA TRP A 161 9.72 3.86 -17.00
C TRP A 161 8.70 4.84 -16.42
N MET A 162 8.83 5.22 -15.14
CA MET A 162 7.99 6.28 -14.56
C MET A 162 8.13 7.58 -15.36
N ILE A 163 9.37 8.03 -15.60
CA ILE A 163 9.64 9.27 -16.33
C ILE A 163 9.06 9.18 -17.75
N PHE A 164 9.31 8.08 -18.44
CA PHE A 164 8.80 7.85 -19.80
C PHE A 164 7.27 7.95 -19.87
N TYR A 165 6.54 7.23 -19.01
CA TYR A 165 5.07 7.24 -19.03
C TYR A 165 4.47 8.58 -18.61
N ILE A 166 5.08 9.27 -17.63
CA ILE A 166 4.64 10.59 -17.19
C ILE A 166 4.77 11.60 -18.32
N ILE A 167 5.93 11.65 -19.00
CA ILE A 167 6.16 12.57 -20.13
C ILE A 167 5.20 12.25 -21.29
N LEU A 168 5.06 10.97 -21.64
CA LEU A 168 4.16 10.55 -22.70
C LEU A 168 2.72 11.00 -22.44
N THR A 169 2.25 10.85 -21.19
CA THR A 169 0.90 11.22 -20.80
C THR A 169 0.70 12.73 -20.77
N PHE A 170 1.66 13.47 -20.23
CA PHE A 170 1.64 14.93 -20.23
C PHE A 170 1.53 15.48 -21.67
N TYR A 171 2.31 14.91 -22.58
CA TYR A 171 2.27 15.28 -24.00
C TYR A 171 0.94 14.92 -24.66
N PHE A 172 0.41 13.73 -24.38
CA PHE A 172 -0.92 13.30 -24.86
C PHE A 172 -2.01 14.30 -24.47
N PHE A 173 -2.10 14.68 -23.19
CA PHE A 173 -3.11 15.64 -22.73
C PHE A 173 -2.88 17.06 -23.26
N THR A 174 -1.62 17.46 -23.47
CA THR A 174 -1.29 18.72 -24.15
C THR A 174 -1.86 18.77 -25.57
N ILE A 175 -1.69 17.69 -26.35
CA ILE A 175 -2.28 17.58 -27.70
C ILE A 175 -3.81 17.59 -27.64
N CYS A 176 -4.40 16.84 -26.72
CA CYS A 176 -5.85 16.82 -26.55
C CYS A 176 -6.40 18.21 -26.25
N ASN A 177 -5.74 18.98 -25.36
CA ASN A 177 -6.13 20.34 -25.03
C ASN A 177 -6.08 21.28 -26.24
N GLN A 178 -5.00 21.21 -27.02
CA GLN A 178 -4.86 21.99 -28.25
C GLN A 178 -5.99 21.70 -29.24
N LYS A 179 -6.36 20.43 -29.43
CA LYS A 179 -7.46 20.03 -30.34
C LYS A 179 -8.85 20.46 -29.84
N LEU A 180 -9.04 20.55 -28.52
CA LEU A 180 -10.29 20.97 -27.90
C LEU A 180 -10.43 22.50 -27.79
N THR A 181 -9.47 23.26 -28.33
CA THR A 181 -9.49 24.73 -28.29
C THR A 181 -10.51 25.34 -29.25
N GLY A 182 -11.68 25.68 -28.71
CA GLY A 182 -12.75 26.39 -29.41
C GLY A 182 -12.56 27.91 -29.48
N LYS A 183 -13.45 28.60 -30.20
CA LYS A 183 -13.52 30.07 -30.24
C LYS A 183 -14.66 30.56 -29.33
N ASN A 184 -14.41 30.69 -28.03
CA ASN A 184 -15.38 31.34 -27.12
C ASN A 184 -14.82 32.69 -26.65
N LYS A 185 -15.70 33.72 -26.57
CA LYS A 185 -15.28 35.07 -26.17
C LYS A 185 -14.84 35.13 -24.70
N ASN A 186 -15.40 34.27 -23.84
CA ASN A 186 -15.03 34.21 -22.43
C ASN A 186 -14.00 33.09 -22.20
N LYS A 187 -12.71 33.47 -22.12
CA LYS A 187 -11.58 32.56 -21.91
C LYS A 187 -11.71 31.71 -20.65
N LYS A 188 -12.28 32.25 -19.56
CA LYS A 188 -12.41 31.52 -18.28
C LYS A 188 -13.45 30.40 -18.34
N ILE A 189 -14.61 30.69 -18.93
CA ILE A 189 -15.67 29.68 -19.12
C ILE A 189 -15.19 28.59 -20.08
N GLN A 190 -14.50 29.00 -21.15
CA GLN A 190 -13.90 28.08 -22.10
C GLN A 190 -12.93 27.11 -21.42
N TRP A 191 -11.98 27.64 -20.66
CA TRP A 191 -11.01 26.84 -19.91
C TRP A 191 -11.70 25.84 -18.98
N LEU A 192 -12.70 26.28 -18.22
CA LEU A 192 -13.44 25.41 -17.30
C LEU A 192 -14.11 24.22 -18.02
N HIS A 193 -14.71 24.46 -19.19
CA HIS A 193 -15.35 23.42 -19.99
C HIS A 193 -14.31 22.43 -20.53
N GLN A 194 -13.18 22.95 -21.03
CA GLN A 194 -12.09 22.15 -21.57
C GLN A 194 -11.45 21.28 -20.50
N ASN A 195 -11.08 21.86 -19.36
CA ASN A 195 -10.48 21.10 -18.28
C ASN A 195 -11.43 19.99 -17.82
N THR A 196 -12.71 20.29 -17.62
CA THR A 196 -13.70 19.27 -17.22
C THR A 196 -13.84 18.14 -18.26
N LEU A 197 -13.72 18.45 -19.56
CA LEU A 197 -13.74 17.44 -20.62
C LEU A 197 -12.46 16.59 -20.62
N LEU A 198 -11.29 17.19 -20.39
CA LEU A 198 -10.02 16.46 -20.26
C LEU A 198 -10.03 15.55 -19.03
N SER A 199 -10.53 16.03 -17.88
CA SER A 199 -10.72 15.18 -16.69
C SER A 199 -11.69 14.03 -16.96
N PHE A 200 -12.75 14.27 -17.74
CA PHE A 200 -13.67 13.20 -18.14
C PHE A 200 -12.97 12.14 -19.00
N ILE A 201 -12.16 12.55 -19.97
CA ILE A 201 -11.39 11.63 -20.82
C ILE A 201 -10.40 10.83 -19.98
N HIS A 202 -9.68 11.48 -19.06
CA HIS A 202 -8.78 10.81 -18.13
C HIS A 202 -9.51 9.76 -17.30
N ALA A 203 -10.61 10.14 -16.64
CA ALA A 203 -11.38 9.24 -15.78
C ALA A 203 -11.89 8.01 -16.55
N CYS A 204 -12.34 8.18 -17.80
CA CYS A 204 -12.77 7.07 -18.65
C CYS A 204 -11.62 6.11 -18.99
N ILE A 205 -10.48 6.63 -19.46
CA ILE A 205 -9.32 5.81 -19.83
C ILE A 205 -8.78 5.10 -18.58
N CYS A 206 -8.56 5.86 -17.50
CA CYS A 206 -8.02 5.36 -16.24
C CYS A 206 -8.88 4.23 -15.66
N SER A 207 -10.20 4.45 -15.56
CA SER A 207 -11.12 3.44 -15.02
C SER A 207 -11.17 2.15 -15.85
N ALA A 208 -11.13 2.27 -17.19
CA ALA A 208 -11.08 1.11 -18.06
C ALA A 208 -9.79 0.31 -17.85
N LEU A 209 -8.65 1.01 -17.76
CA LEU A 209 -7.36 0.37 -17.51
C LEU A 209 -7.29 -0.27 -16.11
N ILE A 210 -7.84 0.36 -15.07
CA ILE A 210 -7.93 -0.23 -13.73
C ILE A 210 -8.70 -1.55 -13.76
N LEU A 211 -9.86 -1.58 -14.44
CA LEU A 211 -10.66 -2.80 -14.54
C LEU A 211 -9.88 -3.92 -15.23
N ILE A 212 -9.21 -3.62 -16.35
CA ILE A 212 -8.34 -4.57 -17.05
C ILE A 212 -7.20 -5.03 -16.14
N GLY A 213 -6.57 -4.11 -15.42
CA GLY A 213 -5.42 -4.40 -14.55
C GLY A 213 -5.78 -5.31 -13.38
N ILE A 214 -6.97 -5.12 -12.80
CA ILE A 214 -7.50 -5.98 -11.74
C ILE A 214 -7.82 -7.38 -12.29
N ILE A 215 -8.39 -7.49 -13.49
CA ILE A 215 -8.71 -8.78 -14.12
C ILE A 215 -7.43 -9.54 -14.48
N CYS A 216 -6.43 -8.86 -15.03
CA CYS A 216 -5.17 -9.48 -15.43
C CYS A 216 -4.23 -9.81 -14.26
N ALA A 217 -4.41 -9.15 -13.11
CA ALA A 217 -3.56 -9.34 -11.93
C ALA A 217 -4.39 -9.48 -10.65
N PRO A 218 -5.14 -10.59 -10.48
CA PRO A 218 -5.95 -10.81 -9.28
C PRO A 218 -5.11 -10.96 -8.00
N GLY A 219 -3.80 -11.22 -8.12
CA GLY A 219 -2.87 -11.31 -6.98
C GLY A 219 -2.82 -10.04 -6.11
N ILE A 220 -3.22 -8.89 -6.66
CA ILE A 220 -3.35 -7.63 -5.91
C ILE A 220 -4.30 -7.75 -4.72
N PHE A 221 -5.33 -8.61 -4.79
CA PHE A 221 -6.28 -8.77 -3.68
C PHE A 221 -5.70 -9.53 -2.48
N GLN A 222 -4.71 -10.39 -2.72
CA GLN A 222 -4.08 -11.20 -1.69
C GLN A 222 -2.93 -10.45 -1.02
N ASP A 223 -2.08 -9.81 -1.83
CA ASP A 223 -0.96 -8.99 -1.34
C ASP A 223 -0.86 -7.64 -2.08
N PRO A 224 -1.70 -6.66 -1.72
CA PRO A 224 -1.68 -5.32 -2.33
C PRO A 224 -0.43 -4.50 -1.99
N LEU A 225 0.36 -4.93 -1.01
CA LEU A 225 1.56 -4.24 -0.54
C LEU A 225 2.75 -4.55 -1.46
N SER A 226 3.00 -5.85 -1.68
CA SER A 226 4.18 -6.34 -2.40
C SER A 226 3.91 -6.63 -3.86
N HIS A 227 2.68 -6.98 -4.24
CA HIS A 227 2.38 -7.36 -5.62
C HIS A 227 2.60 -6.21 -6.59
N SER A 228 3.63 -6.34 -7.43
CA SER A 228 3.94 -5.39 -8.49
C SER A 228 3.69 -6.01 -9.86
N ASN A 229 3.01 -5.27 -10.72
CA ASN A 229 2.81 -5.62 -12.12
C ASN A 229 3.09 -4.37 -12.96
N HIS A 230 3.87 -4.52 -14.02
CA HIS A 230 4.24 -3.43 -14.93
C HIS A 230 3.03 -2.73 -15.56
N PHE A 231 1.94 -3.45 -15.81
CA PHE A 231 0.71 -2.86 -16.33
C PHE A 231 0.07 -1.90 -15.32
N ASN A 232 -0.06 -2.31 -14.06
CA ASN A 232 -0.59 -1.46 -13.00
C ASN A 232 0.34 -0.30 -12.67
N TYR A 233 1.65 -0.52 -12.75
CA TYR A 233 2.65 0.54 -12.70
C TYR A 233 2.41 1.60 -13.79
N ALA A 234 2.21 1.17 -15.04
CA ALA A 234 1.93 2.08 -16.15
C ALA A 234 0.63 2.87 -15.95
N ILE A 235 -0.41 2.28 -15.35
CA ILE A 235 -1.67 2.97 -15.02
C ILE A 235 -1.45 4.08 -14.00
N LEU A 236 -0.68 3.81 -12.95
CA LEU A 236 -0.34 4.80 -11.93
C LEU A 236 0.52 5.91 -12.52
N ALA A 237 1.48 5.58 -13.39
CA ALA A 237 2.31 6.57 -14.08
C ALA A 237 1.51 7.42 -15.07
N PHE A 238 0.58 6.82 -15.81
CA PHE A 238 -0.37 7.53 -16.66
C PHE A 238 -1.18 8.55 -15.84
N SER A 239 -1.73 8.13 -14.70
CA SER A 239 -2.54 9.01 -13.86
C SER A 239 -1.73 10.11 -13.20
N THR A 240 -0.49 9.80 -12.78
CA THR A 240 0.46 10.80 -12.26
C THR A 240 0.78 11.85 -13.32
N GLY A 241 1.04 11.44 -14.57
CA GLY A 241 1.30 12.36 -15.67
C GLY A 241 0.10 13.28 -15.98
N TYR A 242 -1.12 12.75 -15.93
CA TYR A 242 -2.33 13.57 -16.04
C TYR A 242 -2.48 14.56 -14.88
N PHE A 243 -2.28 14.13 -13.63
CA PHE A 243 -2.38 15.03 -12.47
C PHE A 243 -1.33 16.15 -12.50
N ILE A 244 -0.11 15.86 -12.97
CA ILE A 244 0.91 16.90 -13.20
C ILE A 244 0.43 17.88 -14.28
N TYR A 245 -0.11 17.39 -15.39
CA TYR A 245 -0.70 18.24 -16.43
C TYR A 245 -1.81 19.14 -15.88
N ASP A 246 -2.81 18.58 -15.18
CA ASP A 246 -3.94 19.34 -14.63
C ASP A 246 -3.49 20.31 -13.53
N PHE A 247 -2.47 19.95 -12.74
CA PHE A 247 -1.85 20.87 -11.78
C PHE A 247 -1.25 22.10 -12.47
N VAL A 248 -0.45 21.90 -13.52
CA VAL A 248 0.17 23.01 -14.29
C VAL A 248 -0.90 23.84 -15.00
N ASP A 249 -1.88 23.20 -15.63
CA ASP A 249 -2.98 23.88 -16.33
C ASP A 249 -3.84 24.72 -15.37
N CYS A 250 -4.16 24.18 -14.18
CA CYS A 250 -4.84 24.92 -13.13
C CYS A 250 -3.98 26.08 -12.60
N LEU A 251 -2.69 25.88 -12.36
CA LEU A 251 -1.81 26.94 -11.86
C LEU A 251 -1.75 28.14 -12.81
N GLN A 252 -1.79 27.90 -14.11
CA GLN A 252 -1.72 28.95 -15.14
C GLN A 252 -3.05 29.68 -15.35
N ASN A 253 -4.18 28.99 -15.23
CA ASN A 253 -5.48 29.49 -15.69
C ASN A 253 -6.50 29.75 -14.57
N SER A 254 -6.25 29.31 -13.34
CA SER A 254 -7.23 29.36 -12.25
C SER A 254 -7.26 30.68 -11.46
N THR A 255 -8.29 30.83 -10.62
CA THR A 255 -8.42 31.89 -9.60
C THR A 255 -8.26 31.30 -8.19
N ASP A 256 -8.08 32.13 -7.17
CA ASP A 256 -7.82 31.74 -5.76
C ASP A 256 -8.75 30.64 -5.19
N SER A 257 -9.98 30.54 -5.70
CA SER A 257 -10.95 29.51 -5.34
C SER A 257 -10.53 28.06 -5.63
N VAL A 258 -9.44 27.81 -6.36
CA VAL A 258 -8.96 26.48 -6.78
C VAL A 258 -7.82 25.95 -5.88
N PHE A 259 -7.34 26.75 -4.92
CA PHE A 259 -6.23 26.40 -4.05
C PHE A 259 -6.37 25.05 -3.31
N PRO A 260 -7.55 24.65 -2.77
CA PRO A 260 -7.71 23.33 -2.14
C PRO A 260 -7.50 22.15 -3.11
N ILE A 261 -7.80 22.35 -4.40
CA ILE A 261 -7.61 21.33 -5.44
C ILE A 261 -6.12 21.19 -5.76
N LEU A 262 -5.36 22.30 -5.79
CA LEU A 262 -3.91 22.27 -6.00
C LEU A 262 -3.17 21.54 -4.87
N ILE A 263 -3.56 21.76 -3.60
CA ILE A 263 -3.02 21.00 -2.46
C ILE A 263 -3.32 19.51 -2.61
N HIS A 264 -4.55 19.17 -3.00
CA HIS A 264 -4.92 17.78 -3.23
C HIS A 264 -4.04 17.13 -4.31
N HIS A 265 -3.79 17.81 -5.42
CA HIS A 265 -2.89 17.30 -6.46
C HIS A 265 -1.46 17.15 -5.97
N LEU A 266 -0.94 18.09 -5.17
CA LEU A 266 0.41 17.96 -4.61
C LEU A 266 0.54 16.69 -3.75
N ILE A 267 -0.44 16.41 -2.90
CA ILE A 267 -0.46 15.22 -2.05
C ILE A 267 -0.54 13.95 -2.89
N VAL A 268 -1.45 13.89 -3.88
CA VAL A 268 -1.64 12.69 -4.71
C VAL A 268 -0.44 12.45 -5.62
N ILE A 269 0.12 13.49 -6.26
CA ILE A 269 1.32 13.37 -7.10
C ILE A 269 2.49 12.88 -6.26
N SER A 270 2.72 13.47 -5.09
CA SER A 270 3.80 13.05 -4.19
C SER A 270 3.66 11.57 -3.79
N PHE A 271 2.44 11.16 -3.39
CA PHE A 271 2.16 9.78 -3.02
C PHE A 271 2.38 8.81 -4.19
N LEU A 272 1.83 9.09 -5.37
CA LEU A 272 1.95 8.22 -6.53
C LEU A 272 3.40 8.17 -7.05
N SER A 273 4.12 9.29 -7.07
CA SER A 273 5.55 9.31 -7.42
C SER A 273 6.39 8.48 -6.44
N HIS A 274 6.07 8.52 -5.14
CA HIS A 274 6.73 7.67 -4.15
C HIS A 274 6.47 6.17 -4.44
N VAL A 275 5.22 5.79 -4.67
CA VAL A 275 4.82 4.41 -5.05
C VAL A 275 5.56 3.95 -6.31
N LEU A 276 5.64 4.80 -7.34
CA LEU A 276 6.30 4.50 -8.61
C LEU A 276 7.83 4.43 -8.50
N TYR A 277 8.43 5.22 -7.63
CA TYR A 277 9.88 5.19 -7.43
C TYR A 277 10.32 3.92 -6.70
N TYR A 278 9.61 3.54 -5.64
CA TYR A 278 9.96 2.36 -4.84
C TYR A 278 9.34 1.07 -5.36
N THR A 279 8.37 1.13 -6.27
CA THR A 279 7.63 -0.03 -6.82
C THR A 279 6.93 -0.87 -5.74
N ARG A 280 6.50 -0.19 -4.67
CA ARG A 280 5.77 -0.77 -3.52
C ARG A 280 4.41 -0.11 -3.37
N ASN A 281 3.45 -0.80 -2.75
CA ASN A 281 2.08 -0.31 -2.56
C ASN A 281 1.29 -0.08 -3.85
N ILE A 282 1.69 -0.71 -4.96
CA ILE A 282 1.00 -0.56 -6.25
C ILE A 282 -0.47 -0.97 -6.13
N GLY A 283 -0.76 -2.07 -5.40
CA GLY A 283 -2.13 -2.51 -5.17
C GLY A 283 -2.97 -1.48 -4.41
N TYR A 284 -2.44 -0.97 -3.30
CA TYR A 284 -3.10 0.11 -2.54
C TYR A 284 -3.28 1.39 -3.35
N ALA A 285 -2.31 1.74 -4.19
CA ALA A 285 -2.41 2.90 -5.07
C ALA A 285 -3.48 2.70 -6.16
N ILE A 286 -3.63 1.49 -6.71
CA ILE A 286 -4.72 1.15 -7.64
C ILE A 286 -6.09 1.24 -6.95
N TYR A 287 -6.22 0.75 -5.71
CA TYR A 287 -7.45 0.95 -4.93
C TYR A 287 -7.72 2.43 -4.68
N GLY A 288 -6.70 3.22 -4.34
CA GLY A 288 -6.82 4.67 -4.20
C GLY A 288 -7.29 5.35 -5.48
N LEU A 289 -6.73 4.95 -6.62
CA LEU A 289 -7.06 5.49 -7.94
C LEU A 289 -8.45 5.04 -8.45
N SER A 290 -9.02 3.96 -7.90
CA SER A 290 -10.36 3.47 -8.27
C SER A 290 -11.48 4.49 -8.02
N ILE A 291 -11.23 5.54 -7.23
CA ILE A 291 -12.16 6.68 -7.09
C ILE A 291 -12.44 7.39 -8.43
N GLU A 292 -11.57 7.24 -9.43
CA GLU A 292 -11.77 7.77 -10.79
C GLU A 292 -12.98 7.16 -11.50
N VAL A 293 -13.42 5.95 -11.11
CA VAL A 293 -14.66 5.35 -11.63
C VAL A 293 -15.87 6.21 -11.26
N ASN A 294 -15.86 6.80 -10.06
CA ASN A 294 -16.87 7.78 -9.67
C ASN A 294 -16.70 9.11 -10.41
N SER A 295 -15.46 9.54 -10.66
CA SER A 295 -15.15 10.76 -11.41
C SER A 295 -15.75 10.77 -12.82
N ILE A 296 -15.86 9.62 -13.51
CA ILE A 296 -16.57 9.51 -14.81
C ILE A 296 -17.95 10.15 -14.74
N PHE A 297 -18.77 9.70 -13.79
CA PHE A 297 -20.15 10.17 -13.67
C PHE A 297 -20.23 11.61 -13.17
N LEU A 298 -19.31 12.01 -12.28
CA LEU A 298 -19.20 13.39 -11.79
C LEU A 298 -18.93 14.38 -12.93
N HIS A 299 -17.94 14.08 -13.77
CA HIS A 299 -17.58 14.92 -14.91
C HIS A 299 -18.65 14.85 -16.01
N ALA A 300 -19.20 13.67 -16.32
CA ALA A 300 -20.30 13.53 -17.29
C ALA A 300 -21.50 14.41 -16.92
N ARG A 301 -21.84 14.49 -15.62
CA ARG A 301 -22.92 15.34 -15.10
C ARG A 301 -22.69 16.83 -15.35
N ARG A 302 -21.43 17.28 -15.36
CA ARG A 302 -21.05 18.67 -15.68
C ARG A 302 -21.07 18.90 -17.19
N VAL A 303 -20.44 18.01 -17.96
CA VAL A 303 -20.36 18.08 -19.43
C VAL A 303 -21.76 18.21 -20.04
N ILE A 304 -22.72 17.35 -19.66
CA ILE A 304 -24.09 17.39 -20.24
C ILE A 304 -24.85 18.67 -19.94
N ARG A 305 -24.45 19.47 -18.95
CA ARG A 305 -25.08 20.77 -18.67
C ARG A 305 -24.58 21.89 -19.58
N TRP A 306 -23.36 21.77 -20.09
CA TRP A 306 -22.69 22.83 -20.85
C TRP A 306 -22.72 22.58 -22.35
N TYR A 307 -22.82 21.33 -22.77
CA TYR A 307 -22.86 20.95 -24.17
C TYR A 307 -24.31 20.73 -24.65
N PRO A 308 -24.57 20.87 -25.96
CA PRO A 308 -25.89 20.63 -26.54
C PRO A 308 -26.41 19.21 -26.24
N PRO A 309 -27.75 19.00 -26.30
CA PRO A 309 -28.35 17.68 -26.14
C PRO A 309 -27.73 16.67 -27.11
N ILE A 310 -27.35 15.51 -26.60
CA ILE A 310 -26.69 14.45 -27.39
C ILE A 310 -27.71 13.80 -28.34
N PHE A 311 -28.91 13.55 -27.84
CA PHE A 311 -29.99 12.96 -28.63
C PHE A 311 -30.93 14.03 -29.17
N LYS A 312 -31.55 13.80 -30.34
CA LYS A 312 -32.64 14.65 -30.83
C LYS A 312 -33.88 14.57 -29.95
N SER A 313 -34.12 13.40 -29.35
CA SER A 313 -35.26 13.15 -28.47
C SER A 313 -35.03 13.70 -27.06
N ALA A 314 -35.93 14.56 -26.58
CA ALA A 314 -35.90 15.07 -25.21
C ALA A 314 -35.98 13.95 -24.16
N TYR A 315 -36.76 12.90 -24.44
CA TYR A 315 -36.90 11.72 -23.59
C TYR A 315 -35.56 10.99 -23.40
N HIS A 316 -34.82 10.72 -24.48
CA HIS A 316 -33.52 10.04 -24.40
C HIS A 316 -32.48 10.86 -23.63
N ASN A 317 -32.46 12.19 -23.80
CA ASN A 317 -31.59 13.04 -22.99
C ASN A 317 -31.97 13.05 -21.50
N HIS A 318 -33.26 12.93 -21.19
CA HIS A 318 -33.73 12.81 -19.81
C HIS A 318 -33.28 11.49 -19.18
N LEU A 319 -33.44 10.36 -19.89
CA LEU A 319 -32.96 9.05 -19.45
C LEU A 319 -31.44 9.05 -19.22
N LEU A 320 -30.65 9.65 -20.11
CA LEU A 320 -29.20 9.77 -19.95
C LEU A 320 -28.83 10.52 -18.66
N LYS A 321 -29.53 11.63 -18.37
CA LYS A 321 -29.31 12.40 -17.12
C LYS A 321 -29.63 11.57 -15.88
N ILE A 322 -30.71 10.78 -15.91
CA ILE A 322 -31.07 9.86 -14.83
C ILE A 322 -30.00 8.79 -14.65
N PHE A 323 -29.57 8.14 -15.74
CA PHE A 323 -28.52 7.11 -15.72
C PHE A 323 -27.23 7.65 -15.09
N ILE A 324 -26.80 8.85 -15.48
CA ILE A 324 -25.57 9.46 -14.95
C ILE A 324 -25.74 9.85 -13.48
N ASP A 325 -26.89 10.41 -13.09
CA ASP A 325 -27.15 10.73 -11.69
C ASP A 325 -27.12 9.44 -10.84
N ILE A 326 -27.80 8.37 -11.25
CA ILE A 326 -27.79 7.06 -10.54
C ILE A 326 -26.39 6.48 -10.48
N GLY A 327 -25.68 6.43 -11.61
CA GLY A 327 -24.31 5.92 -11.69
C GLY A 327 -23.37 6.70 -10.78
N ASN A 328 -23.50 8.03 -10.70
CA ASN A 328 -22.75 8.85 -9.76
C ASN A 328 -23.03 8.46 -8.31
N TYR A 329 -24.28 8.23 -7.90
CA TYR A 329 -24.59 7.81 -6.53
C TYR A 329 -24.02 6.44 -6.20
N LEU A 330 -24.24 5.46 -7.07
CA LEU A 330 -23.81 4.08 -6.85
C LEU A 330 -22.28 4.00 -6.75
N THR A 331 -21.57 4.58 -7.72
CA THR A 331 -20.11 4.61 -7.72
C THR A 331 -19.53 5.45 -6.59
N PHE A 332 -20.21 6.50 -6.16
CA PHE A 332 -19.78 7.29 -5.01
C PHE A 332 -19.76 6.41 -3.76
N ILE A 333 -20.84 5.67 -3.49
CA ILE A 333 -20.91 4.78 -2.34
C ILE A 333 -19.84 3.69 -2.45
N LEU A 334 -19.78 2.99 -3.59
CA LEU A 334 -18.88 1.85 -3.77
C LEU A 334 -17.40 2.22 -3.69
N PHE A 335 -16.95 3.23 -4.45
CA PHE A 335 -15.52 3.53 -4.56
C PHE A 335 -15.02 4.52 -3.50
N ARG A 336 -15.82 5.53 -3.13
CA ARG A 336 -15.38 6.54 -2.15
C ARG A 336 -15.41 5.99 -0.72
N PHE A 337 -16.45 5.24 -0.33
CA PHE A 337 -16.42 4.56 0.97
C PHE A 337 -15.64 3.25 0.92
N GLY A 338 -15.59 2.58 -0.24
CA GLY A 338 -14.76 1.39 -0.45
C GLY A 338 -13.28 1.62 -0.15
N ILE A 339 -12.69 2.73 -0.61
CA ILE A 339 -11.28 3.02 -0.31
C ILE A 339 -11.03 3.26 1.19
N VAL A 340 -11.99 3.85 1.91
CA VAL A 340 -11.90 4.02 3.36
C VAL A 340 -11.92 2.65 4.05
N TYR A 341 -12.82 1.76 3.64
CA TYR A 341 -12.85 0.39 4.13
C TYR A 341 -11.55 -0.37 3.85
N VAL A 342 -11.02 -0.28 2.63
CA VAL A 342 -9.73 -0.90 2.25
C VAL A 342 -8.60 -0.35 3.13
N GLY A 343 -8.56 0.96 3.36
CA GLY A 343 -7.57 1.59 4.24
C GLY A 343 -7.67 1.13 5.69
N LEU A 344 -8.89 1.02 6.25
CA LEU A 344 -9.11 0.48 7.60
C LEU A 344 -8.70 -0.99 7.70
N ARG A 345 -9.05 -1.81 6.69
CA ARG A 345 -8.64 -3.22 6.62
C ARG A 345 -7.12 -3.36 6.53
N ALA A 346 -6.46 -2.52 5.75
CA ALA A 346 -5.00 -2.48 5.63
C ALA A 346 -4.34 -2.18 6.99
N LEU A 347 -4.83 -1.17 7.69
CA LEU A 347 -4.37 -0.83 9.04
C LEU A 347 -4.57 -1.96 10.05
N TYR A 348 -5.67 -2.70 9.94
CA TYR A 348 -5.96 -3.83 10.84
C TYR A 348 -5.05 -5.03 10.57
N ILE A 349 -4.86 -5.43 9.30
CA ILE A 349 -4.11 -6.66 8.95
C ILE A 349 -2.60 -6.43 8.95
N GLN A 350 -2.16 -5.27 8.47
CA GLN A 350 -0.75 -4.98 8.22
C GLN A 350 -0.19 -3.93 9.17
N GLY A 351 -0.99 -3.40 10.11
CA GLY A 351 -0.59 -2.31 10.99
C GLY A 351 0.65 -2.60 11.85
N GLU A 352 0.93 -3.87 12.16
CA GLU A 352 2.14 -4.28 12.89
C GLU A 352 3.36 -4.46 11.98
N ARG A 353 3.15 -4.51 10.66
CA ARG A 353 4.23 -4.62 9.65
C ARG A 353 4.82 -3.29 9.22
N VAL A 354 4.13 -2.19 9.55
CA VAL A 354 4.46 -0.87 9.02
C VAL A 354 4.99 0.01 10.14
N HIS A 355 6.09 0.71 9.87
CA HIS A 355 6.70 1.65 10.82
C HIS A 355 5.64 2.59 11.46
N PRO A 356 5.68 2.84 12.79
CA PRO A 356 4.62 3.59 13.50
C PRO A 356 4.27 4.95 12.89
N VAL A 357 5.26 5.66 12.32
CA VAL A 357 5.06 6.94 11.62
C VAL A 357 4.17 6.80 10.39
N ILE A 358 4.40 5.77 9.57
CA ILE A 358 3.60 5.52 8.36
C ILE A 358 2.19 5.06 8.79
N LYS A 359 2.08 4.23 9.83
CA LYS A 359 0.78 3.83 10.41
C LYS A 359 -0.04 5.06 10.83
N ALA A 360 0.57 5.99 11.57
CA ALA A 360 -0.09 7.24 11.99
C ALA A 360 -0.51 8.14 10.81
N TYR A 361 0.36 8.23 9.79
CA TYR A 361 0.05 8.96 8.56
C TYR A 361 -1.14 8.34 7.81
N THR A 362 -1.16 7.02 7.65
CA THR A 362 -2.26 6.29 7.01
C THR A 362 -3.57 6.45 7.76
N VAL A 363 -3.57 6.39 9.11
CA VAL A 363 -4.76 6.66 9.94
C VAL A 363 -5.30 8.07 9.68
N THR A 364 -4.42 9.07 9.59
CA THR A 364 -4.79 10.46 9.35
C THR A 364 -5.44 10.64 7.98
N ILE A 365 -4.86 10.04 6.94
CA ILE A 365 -5.41 10.09 5.56
C ILE A 365 -6.77 9.40 5.49
N VAL A 366 -6.88 8.18 5.99
CA VAL A 366 -8.11 7.37 5.90
C VAL A 366 -9.25 8.10 6.62
N SER A 367 -8.97 8.66 7.79
CA SER A 367 -9.94 9.45 8.58
C SER A 367 -10.35 10.73 7.86
N SER A 368 -9.39 11.47 7.30
CA SER A 368 -9.64 12.69 6.52
C SER A 368 -10.48 12.40 5.27
N MET A 369 -10.17 11.33 4.54
CA MET A 369 -10.95 10.88 3.38
C MET A 369 -12.37 10.47 3.77
N GLY A 370 -12.54 9.72 4.87
CA GLY A 370 -13.85 9.36 5.41
C GLY A 370 -14.70 10.61 5.70
N PHE A 371 -14.13 11.58 6.40
CA PHE A 371 -14.82 12.84 6.72
C PHE A 371 -15.21 13.64 5.47
N LEU A 372 -14.28 13.80 4.51
CA LEU A 372 -14.57 14.49 3.25
C LEU A 372 -15.67 13.80 2.45
N ASN A 373 -15.67 12.46 2.40
CA ASN A 373 -16.70 11.69 1.70
C ASN A 373 -18.09 11.86 2.33
N VAL A 374 -18.18 11.97 3.66
CA VAL A 374 -19.44 12.30 4.36
C VAL A 374 -19.93 13.70 3.98
N ILE A 375 -19.06 14.72 3.99
CA ILE A 375 -19.43 16.09 3.57
C ILE A 375 -19.91 16.10 2.12
N LEU A 376 -19.20 15.43 1.23
CA LEU A 376 -19.55 15.36 -0.19
C LEU A 376 -20.89 14.65 -0.40
N LEU A 377 -21.15 13.54 0.31
CA LEU A 377 -22.43 12.84 0.28
C LEU A 377 -23.58 13.74 0.76
N TYR A 378 -23.39 14.45 1.87
CA TYR A 378 -24.38 15.40 2.37
C TYR A 378 -24.69 16.49 1.33
N ARG A 379 -23.67 17.08 0.70
CA ARG A 379 -23.85 18.09 -0.36
C ARG A 379 -24.60 17.51 -1.56
N LEU A 380 -24.29 16.28 -1.95
CA LEU A 380 -24.95 15.57 -3.04
C LEU A 380 -26.45 15.39 -2.76
N LEU A 381 -26.81 14.87 -1.59
CA LEU A 381 -28.18 14.66 -1.15
C LEU A 381 -28.96 15.98 -1.06
N LYS A 382 -28.37 17.01 -0.44
CA LYS A 382 -28.99 18.35 -0.32
C LYS A 382 -29.31 18.95 -1.68
N SER A 383 -28.47 18.74 -2.70
CA SER A 383 -28.72 19.24 -4.05
C SER A 383 -29.97 18.62 -4.69
N GLN A 384 -30.26 17.35 -4.39
CA GLN A 384 -31.47 16.68 -4.89
C GLN A 384 -32.72 17.11 -4.15
N PHE A 385 -32.67 17.26 -2.82
CA PHE A 385 -33.81 17.76 -2.05
C PHE A 385 -34.21 19.16 -2.51
N LYS A 386 -33.25 20.05 -2.78
CA LYS A 386 -33.52 21.37 -3.36
C LYS A 386 -34.17 21.28 -4.75
N LYS A 387 -33.69 20.39 -5.63
CA LYS A 387 -34.25 20.19 -6.98
C LYS A 387 -35.68 19.64 -6.93
N LYS A 388 -35.93 18.64 -6.06
CA LYS A 388 -37.26 18.06 -5.83
C LYS A 388 -38.23 19.09 -5.25
N SER A 389 -37.77 19.94 -4.32
CA SER A 389 -38.57 21.04 -3.78
C SER A 389 -38.89 22.11 -4.83
N LYS A 390 -37.95 22.43 -5.72
CA LYS A 390 -38.18 23.41 -6.80
C LYS A 390 -39.20 22.88 -7.81
N ASN A 391 -39.03 21.65 -8.29
CA ASN A 391 -39.98 21.02 -9.21
C ASN A 391 -41.39 20.88 -8.58
N LYS A 392 -41.48 20.60 -7.27
CA LYS A 392 -42.77 20.54 -6.56
C LYS A 392 -43.46 21.92 -6.49
N ARG A 393 -42.70 23.00 -6.30
CA ARG A 393 -43.23 24.38 -6.30
C ARG A 393 -43.66 24.82 -7.70
N GLU A 394 -42.88 24.52 -8.73
CA GLU A 394 -43.23 24.83 -10.13
C GLU A 394 -44.51 24.08 -10.56
N LYS A 395 -44.63 22.80 -10.21
CA LYS A 395 -45.85 22.02 -10.48
C LYS A 395 -47.07 22.58 -9.73
N GLN A 396 -46.91 22.98 -8.46
CA GLN A 396 -47.98 23.64 -7.70
C GLN A 396 -48.35 25.03 -8.24
N SER A 397 -47.44 25.77 -8.87
CA SER A 397 -47.77 27.03 -9.54
C SER A 397 -48.46 26.80 -10.89
N GLU A 398 -48.04 25.81 -11.68
CA GLU A 398 -48.72 25.44 -12.93
C GLU A 398 -50.15 24.94 -12.66
N ASP A 399 -50.34 24.07 -11.67
CA ASP A 399 -51.67 23.59 -11.26
C ASP A 399 -52.56 24.76 -10.78
N LYS A 400 -51.99 25.77 -10.10
CA LYS A 400 -52.74 26.98 -9.70
C LYS A 400 -53.12 27.86 -10.89
N ILE A 401 -52.22 28.07 -11.85
CA ILE A 401 -52.49 28.87 -13.06
C ILE A 401 -53.59 28.21 -13.90
N LEU A 402 -53.50 26.90 -14.12
CA LEU A 402 -54.52 26.10 -14.83
C LEU A 402 -55.89 26.13 -14.12
N MET A 403 -55.93 26.20 -12.79
CA MET A 403 -57.18 26.35 -12.05
C MET A 403 -57.78 27.76 -12.15
N THR A 404 -56.98 28.83 -12.26
CA THR A 404 -57.47 30.20 -12.51
C THR A 404 -57.91 30.44 -13.96
N ASP A 405 -57.23 29.86 -14.94
CA ASP A 405 -57.56 30.04 -16.37
C ASP A 405 -58.83 29.28 -16.79
N ASN A 406 -59.15 28.16 -16.11
CA ASN A 406 -60.40 27.43 -16.31
C ASN A 406 -61.65 28.14 -15.76
N HIS A 407 -61.50 29.27 -15.06
CA HIS A 407 -62.62 30.09 -14.58
C HIS A 407 -62.98 31.27 -15.51
N ILE A 408 -62.29 31.44 -16.66
CA ILE A 408 -62.54 32.57 -17.59
C ILE A 408 -63.28 32.14 -18.88
N LEU A 409 -63.59 30.85 -19.05
CA LEU A 409 -64.38 30.37 -20.19
C LEU A 409 -65.68 29.68 -19.75
N LEU A 410 -66.62 30.47 -19.23
CA LEU A 410 -68.04 30.19 -19.38
C LEU A 410 -68.76 31.48 -19.81
N PRO A 411 -69.33 31.54 -21.03
CA PRO A 411 -70.20 32.62 -21.45
C PRO A 411 -71.64 32.32 -21.02
N SER A 412 -72.25 33.21 -20.24
CA SER A 412 -73.59 33.82 -20.39
C SER A 412 -73.94 34.62 -19.14
#